data_AF-A0A0S4LIQ2-F1
#
_entry.id   AF-A0A0S4LIQ2-F1
#
_cell.length_a   1.000
_cell.length_b   1.000
_cell.length_c   1.000
_cell.angle_alpha   90.00
_cell.angle_beta   90.00
_cell.angle_gamma   90.00
#
_symmetry.space_group_name_H-M   'P 1'
#
loop_
_entity.id
_entity.type
_entity.pdbx_description
1 polymer ?
#
loop_
_entity_poly.entity_id
_entity_poly.type
_entity_poly.pdbx_seq_one_letter_code
_entity_poly.pdbx_strand_id
1 'polypeptide(L)'
;MKMNIPGILGLCIALCLAFTFACVRVEVSVTSPNTSTQKPSPDSSWISLADLKEIHKKRLSGNKCPPSRYRLTDREKQETEAWCWAASTRLVMAFHNKEQSKETDLQCNIVTKTLALLQDKSKCCAGNIPDQCVQGGWPHWVFRSYHFDYKTVGGTLDDWDAVVGEICSTGPFISVIDWIGGGSHTLVVTGYGEDEKDATKVVTTYDPFTDDFQDLSLEEFGGDSAYESDGFYGFSHNRHYVQITPKPEDRP
;
A
#
# COMPACT_ATOMS: atom_id res chain seq x y z
N MET A 1 4.19 40.44 -15.42
CA MET A 1 3.59 41.19 -14.30
C MET A 1 3.76 40.32 -13.06
N LYS A 2 4.57 40.74 -12.09
CA LYS A 2 4.78 40.03 -10.83
C LYS A 2 3.55 40.21 -9.94
N MET A 3 3.04 39.13 -9.34
CA MET A 3 2.32 39.17 -8.08
C MET A 3 2.59 37.88 -7.30
N ASN A 4 3.41 38.00 -6.26
CA ASN A 4 3.56 37.04 -5.17
C ASN A 4 2.46 37.31 -4.13
N ILE A 5 1.87 36.27 -3.56
CA ILE A 5 1.16 36.35 -2.27
C ILE A 5 1.57 35.13 -1.44
N PRO A 6 2.22 35.29 -0.28
CA PRO A 6 2.42 34.21 0.69
C PRO A 6 1.29 34.22 1.73
N GLY A 7 0.67 33.07 1.97
CA GLY A 7 -0.22 32.86 3.10
C GLY A 7 0.54 32.29 4.28
N ILE A 8 0.84 33.12 5.29
CA ILE A 8 1.31 32.70 6.62
C ILE A 8 0.13 32.86 7.59
N LEU A 9 -0.28 31.77 8.24
CA LEU A 9 -1.21 31.82 9.36
C LEU A 9 -0.45 32.32 10.60
N GLY A 10 -0.55 33.62 10.88
CA GLY A 10 0.05 34.27 12.05
C GLY A 10 -0.93 34.33 13.22
N LEU A 11 -0.61 33.63 14.32
CA LEU A 11 -1.24 33.80 15.62
C LEU A 11 -0.73 35.10 16.26
N CYS A 12 -1.54 36.16 16.25
CA CYS A 12 -1.20 37.43 16.90
C CYS A 12 -1.53 37.40 18.40
N ILE A 13 -0.52 37.26 19.24
CA ILE A 13 -0.60 37.66 20.65
C ILE A 13 -0.05 39.09 20.75
N ALA A 14 -0.93 40.05 20.96
CA ALA A 14 -0.57 41.45 21.14
C ALA A 14 -0.15 41.71 22.60
N LEU A 15 1.15 41.88 22.83
CA LEU A 15 1.69 42.45 24.06
C LEU A 15 2.54 43.67 23.68
N CYS A 16 1.93 44.85 23.82
CA CYS A 16 2.58 46.14 23.62
C CYS A 16 3.49 46.48 24.80
N LEU A 17 4.81 46.38 24.64
CA LEU A 17 5.76 47.20 25.38
C LEU A 17 6.93 47.58 24.45
N ALA A 18 7.19 48.88 24.39
CA ALA A 18 8.17 49.52 23.54
C ALA A 18 9.60 49.13 23.96
N PHE A 19 10.30 48.33 23.16
CA PHE A 19 11.77 48.23 23.19
C PHE A 19 12.28 47.82 21.80
N THR A 20 13.41 48.41 21.44
CA THR A 20 14.21 48.25 20.21
C THR A 20 14.04 46.91 19.49
N PHE A 21 13.69 46.96 18.20
CA PHE A 21 13.65 45.80 17.30
C PHE A 21 15.04 45.17 17.15
N ALA A 22 15.36 44.20 17.99
CA ALA A 22 16.30 43.14 17.66
C ALA A 22 15.50 41.96 17.12
N CYS A 23 15.58 41.71 15.81
CA CYS A 23 15.05 40.48 15.22
C CYS A 23 15.89 39.31 15.74
N VAL A 24 15.40 38.61 16.78
CA VAL A 24 15.94 37.32 17.18
C VAL A 24 15.48 36.30 16.16
N ARG A 25 16.42 35.79 15.36
CA ARG A 25 16.18 34.67 14.46
C ARG A 25 16.09 33.41 15.32
N VAL A 26 14.89 32.94 15.59
CA VAL A 26 14.67 31.65 16.26
C VAL A 26 14.75 30.57 15.18
N GLU A 27 15.88 29.87 15.11
CA GLU A 27 15.99 28.64 14.31
C GLU A 27 15.24 27.52 15.04
N VAL A 28 14.00 27.28 14.62
CA VAL A 28 13.25 26.10 15.06
C VAL A 28 13.75 24.93 14.24
N SER A 29 14.74 24.20 14.77
CA SER A 29 15.07 22.86 14.26
C SER A 29 13.91 21.93 14.60
N VAL A 30 13.05 21.68 13.62
CA VAL A 30 12.10 20.56 13.70
C VAL A 30 12.92 19.29 13.54
N THR A 31 13.35 18.71 14.67
CA THR A 31 13.78 17.31 14.70
C THR A 31 12.53 16.47 14.45
N SER A 32 12.29 16.13 13.17
CA SER A 32 11.40 15.03 12.82
C SER A 32 11.83 13.81 13.64
N PRO A 33 10.95 13.16 14.41
CA PRO A 33 11.31 11.95 15.12
C PRO A 33 11.66 10.89 14.08
N ASN A 34 12.97 10.67 13.92
CA ASN A 34 13.61 9.59 13.19
C ASN A 34 12.67 8.86 12.23
N THR A 35 12.63 9.29 10.97
CA THR A 35 12.35 8.38 9.86
C THR A 35 13.41 7.30 9.96
N SER A 36 13.05 6.22 10.63
CA SER A 36 13.88 5.05 10.84
C SER A 36 14.26 4.55 9.45
N THR A 37 15.45 4.93 9.00
CA THR A 37 16.21 4.26 7.96
C THR A 37 16.73 2.94 8.52
N GLN A 38 15.85 2.16 9.17
CA GLN A 38 16.06 0.73 9.30
C GLN A 38 16.02 0.19 7.88
N LYS A 39 17.21 0.11 7.28
CA LYS A 39 17.51 -0.79 6.20
C LYS A 39 16.93 -2.14 6.64
N PRO A 40 15.92 -2.67 5.93
CA PRO A 40 15.31 -3.92 6.34
C PRO A 40 16.42 -4.94 6.52
N SER A 41 16.49 -5.56 7.71
CA SER A 41 17.21 -6.82 7.88
C SER A 41 16.84 -7.71 6.68
N PRO A 42 17.78 -8.43 6.04
CA PRO A 42 17.50 -9.21 4.84
C PRO A 42 16.56 -10.36 5.22
N ASP A 43 15.28 -10.03 5.29
CA ASP A 43 14.18 -10.94 5.41
C ASP A 43 14.14 -11.69 4.10
N SER A 44 14.20 -13.02 4.18
CA SER A 44 14.15 -13.96 3.04
C SER A 44 12.94 -13.77 2.11
N SER A 45 12.04 -12.84 2.45
CA SER A 45 10.92 -12.40 1.64
C SER A 45 11.33 -11.53 0.44
N TRP A 46 12.48 -10.83 0.46
CA TRP A 46 12.85 -9.98 -0.68
C TRP A 46 13.35 -10.78 -1.88
N ILE A 47 12.81 -10.50 -3.07
CA ILE A 47 13.29 -11.04 -4.35
C ILE A 47 13.42 -9.91 -5.37
N SER A 48 14.29 -10.08 -6.37
CA SER A 48 14.37 -9.13 -7.47
C SER A 48 13.21 -9.33 -8.46
N LEU A 49 12.91 -8.30 -9.25
CA LEU A 49 11.97 -8.44 -10.38
C LEU A 49 12.43 -9.51 -11.38
N ALA A 50 13.74 -9.67 -11.58
CA ALA A 50 14.29 -10.73 -12.43
C ALA A 50 13.98 -12.13 -11.87
N ASP A 51 14.10 -12.32 -10.55
CA ASP A 51 13.76 -13.58 -9.90
C ASP A 51 12.26 -13.89 -10.03
N LEU A 52 11.41 -12.87 -9.87
CA LEU A 52 9.96 -13.00 -10.06
C LEU A 52 9.63 -13.48 -11.49
N LYS A 53 10.23 -12.85 -12.51
CA LYS A 53 10.06 -13.24 -13.91
C LYS A 53 10.47 -14.68 -14.15
N GLU A 54 11.60 -15.13 -13.59
CA GLU A 54 12.07 -16.51 -13.74
C GLU A 54 11.14 -17.51 -13.04
N ILE A 55 10.57 -17.16 -11.88
CA ILE A 55 9.55 -17.96 -11.19
C ILE A 55 8.31 -18.13 -12.07
N HIS A 56 7.79 -17.05 -12.67
CA HIS A 56 6.60 -17.11 -13.50
C HIS A 56 6.82 -17.80 -14.83
N LYS A 57 7.96 -17.59 -15.48
CA LYS A 57 8.32 -18.29 -16.72
C LYS A 57 8.23 -19.80 -16.57
N LYS A 58 8.69 -20.34 -15.42
CA LYS A 58 8.61 -21.78 -15.10
C LYS A 58 7.17 -22.27 -14.87
N ARG A 59 6.28 -21.40 -14.42
CA ARG A 59 4.88 -21.76 -14.10
C ARG A 59 3.93 -21.58 -15.28
N LEU A 60 4.19 -20.61 -16.15
CA LEU A 60 3.38 -20.31 -17.33
C LEU A 60 3.69 -21.23 -18.53
N SER A 61 4.73 -22.07 -18.46
CA SER A 61 5.05 -23.05 -19.50
C SER A 61 4.03 -24.18 -19.54
N GLY A 62 2.81 -23.92 -20.04
CA GLY A 62 1.81 -24.96 -20.30
C GLY A 62 0.35 -24.50 -20.29
N ASN A 63 0.00 -23.39 -19.65
CA ASN A 63 -1.39 -22.94 -19.50
C ASN A 63 -1.59 -21.53 -20.04
N LYS A 64 -2.58 -21.37 -20.93
CA LYS A 64 -3.13 -20.05 -21.24
C LYS A 64 -3.94 -19.59 -20.04
N CYS A 65 -3.47 -18.54 -19.39
CA CYS A 65 -4.27 -17.78 -18.46
C CYS A 65 -5.03 -16.73 -19.30
N PRO A 66 -6.36 -16.87 -19.49
CA PRO A 66 -7.11 -15.85 -20.20
C PRO A 66 -7.12 -14.55 -19.37
N PRO A 67 -7.32 -13.38 -20.02
CA PRO A 67 -7.60 -12.13 -19.32
C PRO A 67 -8.58 -12.38 -18.19
N SER A 68 -8.15 -12.04 -16.98
CA SER A 68 -8.86 -12.42 -15.77
C SER A 68 -8.90 -11.25 -14.83
N ARG A 69 -10.11 -10.91 -14.40
CA ARG A 69 -10.34 -10.08 -13.23
C ARG A 69 -10.94 -10.95 -12.15
N TYR A 70 -10.24 -11.08 -11.04
CA TYR A 70 -10.80 -11.75 -9.88
C TYR A 70 -11.93 -10.89 -9.30
N ARG A 71 -13.10 -11.49 -9.17
CA ARG A 71 -14.21 -10.86 -8.45
C ARG A 71 -13.98 -11.05 -6.96
N LEU A 72 -13.44 -10.03 -6.32
CA LEU A 72 -13.23 -10.00 -4.88
C LEU A 72 -14.56 -9.65 -4.19
N THR A 73 -15.10 -10.60 -3.42
CA THR A 73 -16.41 -10.49 -2.76
C THR A 73 -16.33 -9.82 -1.40
N ASP A 74 -15.17 -9.88 -0.75
CA ASP A 74 -14.94 -9.37 0.62
C ASP A 74 -14.29 -7.98 0.60
N ARG A 75 -14.62 -7.19 -0.43
CA ARG A 75 -14.10 -5.83 -0.61
C ARG A 75 -14.79 -4.87 0.36
N GLU A 76 -14.00 -4.02 0.99
CA GLU A 76 -14.48 -3.00 1.92
C GLU A 76 -13.55 -1.79 1.87
N LYS A 77 -14.16 -0.60 1.89
CA LYS A 77 -13.43 0.66 2.08
C LYS A 77 -12.58 0.61 3.36
N GLN A 78 -11.39 1.21 3.35
CA GLN A 78 -10.60 1.39 4.57
C GLN A 78 -11.41 2.16 5.64
N GLU A 79 -11.38 1.68 6.89
CA GLU A 79 -12.19 2.22 7.99
C GLU A 79 -11.65 3.55 8.55
N THR A 80 -10.37 3.87 8.29
CA THR A 80 -9.71 5.13 8.69
C THR A 80 -8.84 5.65 7.56
N GLU A 81 -8.36 6.89 7.63
CA GLU A 81 -7.41 7.44 6.66
C GLU A 81 -6.06 6.69 6.59
N ALA A 82 -5.70 5.88 7.59
CA ALA A 82 -4.38 5.27 7.71
C ALA A 82 -4.35 3.75 7.48
N TRP A 83 -5.50 3.12 7.23
CA TRP A 83 -5.65 1.65 7.24
C TRP A 83 -5.71 0.99 5.86
N CYS A 84 -5.25 1.68 4.81
CA CYS A 84 -5.14 1.10 3.46
C CYS A 84 -4.43 -0.27 3.47
N TRP A 85 -3.34 -0.40 4.25
CA TRP A 85 -2.55 -1.61 4.40
C TRP A 85 -3.34 -2.77 5.04
N ALA A 86 -4.22 -2.47 6.00
CA ALA A 86 -5.06 -3.47 6.66
C ALA A 86 -6.21 -3.92 5.74
N ALA A 87 -6.85 -2.96 5.05
CA ALA A 87 -7.90 -3.26 4.07
C ALA A 87 -7.37 -4.11 2.91
N SER A 88 -6.24 -3.73 2.30
CA SER A 88 -5.65 -4.46 1.17
C SER A 88 -5.21 -5.88 1.57
N THR A 89 -4.61 -6.04 2.74
CA THR A 89 -4.19 -7.37 3.23
C THR A 89 -5.36 -8.27 3.55
N ARG A 90 -6.41 -7.74 4.22
CA ARG A 90 -7.64 -8.48 4.46
C ARG A 90 -8.20 -9.05 3.17
N LEU A 91 -8.29 -8.20 2.15
CA LEU A 91 -8.85 -8.55 0.85
C LEU A 91 -8.06 -9.69 0.17
N VAL A 92 -6.73 -9.58 0.16
CA VAL A 92 -5.88 -10.62 -0.44
C VAL A 92 -5.87 -11.90 0.40
N MET A 93 -5.80 -11.80 1.73
CA MET A 93 -5.87 -12.98 2.60
C MET A 93 -7.20 -13.73 2.47
N ALA A 94 -8.33 -13.01 2.38
CA ALA A 94 -9.65 -13.59 2.19
C ALA A 94 -9.74 -14.37 0.88
N PHE A 95 -9.11 -13.85 -0.19
CA PHE A 95 -9.00 -14.57 -1.47
C PHE A 95 -8.24 -15.90 -1.32
N HIS A 96 -7.09 -15.89 -0.63
CA HIS A 96 -6.19 -17.03 -0.51
C HIS A 96 -6.62 -18.06 0.54
N ASN A 97 -7.47 -17.68 1.50
CA ASN A 97 -7.85 -18.53 2.62
C ASN A 97 -9.35 -18.48 2.90
N LYS A 98 -10.16 -18.94 1.93
CA LYS A 98 -11.64 -18.86 1.99
C LYS A 98 -12.28 -19.60 3.18
N GLU A 99 -11.59 -20.57 3.77
CA GLU A 99 -12.10 -21.27 4.96
C GLU A 99 -11.82 -20.48 6.24
N GLN A 100 -10.65 -19.84 6.37
CA GLN A 100 -10.38 -18.88 7.45
C GLN A 100 -10.97 -17.49 7.16
N SER A 101 -11.49 -17.20 5.97
CA SER A 101 -12.07 -15.88 5.66
C SER A 101 -13.40 -15.63 6.38
N LYS A 102 -14.07 -16.68 6.85
CA LYS A 102 -15.15 -16.54 7.85
C LYS A 102 -14.65 -15.98 9.19
N GLU A 103 -13.35 -16.11 9.45
CA GLU A 103 -12.62 -15.47 10.54
C GLU A 103 -11.67 -14.37 10.07
N THR A 104 -11.71 -13.91 8.79
CA THR A 104 -10.88 -12.76 8.42
C THR A 104 -11.36 -11.55 9.19
N ASP A 105 -10.52 -11.21 10.16
CA ASP A 105 -10.67 -10.12 11.09
C ASP A 105 -11.08 -8.83 10.39
N LEU A 106 -12.05 -8.12 11.00
CA LEU A 106 -12.35 -6.72 10.67
C LEU A 106 -11.04 -5.91 10.60
N GLN A 107 -11.01 -4.80 9.87
CA GLN A 107 -9.74 -4.05 9.72
C GLN A 107 -9.20 -3.62 11.09
N CYS A 108 -10.08 -3.23 12.01
CA CYS A 108 -9.72 -2.93 13.39
C CYS A 108 -9.08 -4.12 14.14
N ASN A 109 -9.49 -5.37 13.86
CA ASN A 109 -8.94 -6.57 14.49
C ASN A 109 -7.55 -6.86 13.90
N ILE A 110 -7.40 -6.73 12.57
CA ILE A 110 -6.10 -6.80 11.88
C ILE A 110 -5.13 -5.80 12.49
N VAL A 111 -5.56 -4.56 12.66
CA VAL A 111 -4.75 -3.51 13.27
C VAL A 111 -4.45 -3.83 14.73
N THR A 112 -5.43 -4.26 15.52
CA THR A 112 -5.22 -4.66 16.92
C THR A 112 -4.18 -5.76 17.03
N LYS A 113 -4.31 -6.84 16.25
CA LYS A 113 -3.40 -7.99 16.29
C LYS A 113 -2.01 -7.61 15.79
N THR A 114 -1.93 -6.90 14.67
CA THR A 114 -0.66 -6.51 14.05
C THR A 114 0.09 -5.52 14.92
N LEU A 115 -0.60 -4.53 15.50
CA LEU A 115 0.03 -3.55 16.37
C LEU A 115 0.35 -4.12 17.75
N ALA A 116 -0.42 -5.06 18.30
CA ALA A 116 -0.09 -5.72 19.56
C ALA A 116 1.27 -6.43 19.53
N LEU A 117 1.70 -6.92 18.37
CA LEU A 117 3.04 -7.49 18.18
C LEU A 117 4.15 -6.44 18.12
N LEU A 118 3.81 -5.19 17.78
CA LEU A 118 4.76 -4.09 17.58
C LEU A 118 4.83 -3.14 18.78
N GLN A 119 3.72 -2.98 19.50
CA GLN A 119 3.49 -2.00 20.57
C GLN A 119 2.44 -2.61 21.52
N ASP A 120 2.53 -2.35 22.83
CA ASP A 120 1.54 -2.81 23.83
C ASP A 120 0.20 -2.04 23.70
N LYS A 121 -0.38 -2.04 22.50
CA LYS A 121 -1.57 -1.31 22.07
C LYS A 121 -2.70 -2.29 21.82
N SER A 122 -3.37 -2.72 22.89
CA SER A 122 -4.54 -3.58 22.77
C SER A 122 -5.83 -2.75 22.66
N LYS A 123 -6.65 -3.03 21.62
CA LYS A 123 -8.06 -2.66 21.38
C LYS A 123 -8.33 -1.49 20.42
N CYS A 124 -8.14 -1.72 19.12
CA CYS A 124 -8.56 -0.80 18.06
C CYS A 124 -10.01 -0.99 17.60
N CYS A 125 -10.70 -2.04 18.07
CA CYS A 125 -12.12 -2.32 17.79
C CYS A 125 -13.09 -1.82 18.87
N ALA A 126 -12.68 -0.85 19.69
CA ALA A 126 -13.65 -0.18 20.57
C ALA A 126 -14.64 0.62 19.71
N GLY A 127 -15.87 0.85 20.20
CA GLY A 127 -16.92 1.52 19.42
C GLY A 127 -16.53 2.86 18.79
N ASN A 128 -15.54 3.55 19.38
CA ASN A 128 -14.77 4.60 18.70
C ASN A 128 -13.33 4.12 18.51
N ILE A 129 -12.79 4.26 17.30
CA ILE A 129 -11.40 3.93 16.98
C ILE A 129 -10.49 4.93 17.71
N PRO A 130 -9.62 4.48 18.64
CA PRO A 130 -8.71 5.39 19.34
C PRO A 130 -7.64 5.97 18.41
N ASP A 131 -7.24 7.23 18.61
CA ASP A 131 -6.24 7.91 17.78
C ASP A 131 -4.93 7.12 17.64
N GLN A 132 -4.49 6.42 18.70
CA GLN A 132 -3.28 5.61 18.66
C GLN A 132 -3.33 4.42 17.70
N CYS A 133 -4.54 4.07 17.23
CA CYS A 133 -4.79 3.04 16.23
C CYS A 133 -4.82 3.60 14.81
N VAL A 134 -5.08 4.90 14.63
CA VAL A 134 -5.08 5.57 13.32
C VAL A 134 -3.64 5.88 12.90
N GLN A 135 -2.90 4.84 12.56
CA GLN A 135 -1.50 4.94 12.15
C GLN A 135 -1.21 4.07 10.93
N GLY A 136 -0.25 4.51 10.12
CA GLY A 136 0.20 3.78 8.94
C GLY A 136 0.88 2.47 9.31
N GLY A 137 0.93 1.56 8.34
CA GLY A 137 1.55 0.26 8.50
C GLY A 137 1.89 -0.38 7.17
N TRP A 138 2.44 -1.58 7.25
CA TRP A 138 2.91 -2.30 6.07
C TRP A 138 2.25 -3.68 5.94
N PRO A 139 1.89 -4.12 4.72
CA PRO A 139 1.28 -5.42 4.49
C PRO A 139 2.01 -6.61 5.12
N HIS A 140 3.36 -6.61 5.09
CA HIS A 140 4.13 -7.71 5.68
C HIS A 140 3.95 -7.86 7.19
N TRP A 141 3.62 -6.80 7.92
CA TRP A 141 3.32 -6.91 9.35
C TRP A 141 2.07 -7.77 9.57
N VAL A 142 1.05 -7.59 8.73
CA VAL A 142 -0.18 -8.40 8.75
C VAL A 142 0.14 -9.82 8.35
N PHE A 143 0.82 -10.04 7.23
CA PHE A 143 1.12 -11.40 6.76
C PHE A 143 1.89 -12.22 7.81
N ARG A 144 2.85 -11.62 8.53
CA ARG A 144 3.52 -12.29 9.65
C ARG A 144 2.58 -12.61 10.80
N SER A 145 1.70 -11.67 11.17
CA SER A 145 0.72 -11.82 12.26
C SER A 145 -0.35 -12.88 12.00
N TYR A 146 -0.61 -13.16 10.72
CA TYR A 146 -1.61 -14.12 10.27
C TYR A 146 -1.00 -15.35 9.60
N HIS A 147 0.31 -15.56 9.73
CA HIS A 147 1.00 -16.74 9.21
C HIS A 147 0.83 -16.95 7.69
N PHE A 148 0.99 -15.88 6.91
CA PHE A 148 1.12 -15.95 5.46
C PHE A 148 2.59 -15.89 5.06
N ASP A 149 2.96 -16.70 4.06
CA ASP A 149 4.17 -16.49 3.28
C ASP A 149 3.90 -15.42 2.22
N TYR A 150 4.91 -14.60 1.96
CA TYR A 150 4.89 -13.56 0.94
C TYR A 150 6.31 -13.32 0.43
N LYS A 151 6.42 -12.76 -0.77
CA LYS A 151 7.64 -12.12 -1.28
C LYS A 151 7.43 -10.63 -1.47
N THR A 152 8.46 -9.86 -1.20
CA THR A 152 8.49 -8.42 -1.47
C THR A 152 9.38 -8.18 -2.67
N VAL A 153 8.85 -7.47 -3.65
CA VAL A 153 9.56 -7.06 -4.86
C VAL A 153 9.71 -5.55 -4.83
N GLY A 154 10.94 -5.08 -4.99
CA GLY A 154 11.23 -3.65 -5.14
C GLY A 154 11.36 -3.25 -6.60
N GLY A 155 11.08 -1.98 -6.88
CA GLY A 155 11.09 -1.41 -8.23
C GLY A 155 9.71 -1.43 -8.88
N THR A 156 9.61 -0.77 -10.02
CA THR A 156 8.41 -0.72 -10.86
C THR A 156 8.11 -2.10 -11.43
N LEU A 157 6.82 -2.44 -11.53
CA LEU A 157 6.34 -3.67 -12.14
C LEU A 157 5.74 -3.37 -13.51
N ASP A 158 6.59 -2.89 -14.42
CA ASP A 158 6.27 -2.45 -15.78
C ASP A 158 6.31 -3.58 -16.83
N ASP A 159 6.52 -4.82 -16.37
CA ASP A 159 6.60 -6.00 -17.23
C ASP A 159 5.27 -6.76 -17.23
N TRP A 160 4.67 -6.85 -18.42
CA TRP A 160 3.40 -7.52 -18.62
C TRP A 160 3.40 -8.99 -18.21
N ASP A 161 4.45 -9.73 -18.56
CA ASP A 161 4.52 -11.16 -18.29
C ASP A 161 4.69 -11.41 -16.78
N ALA A 162 5.29 -10.46 -16.05
CA ALA A 162 5.36 -10.51 -14.60
C ALA A 162 3.98 -10.27 -13.95
N VAL A 163 3.22 -9.26 -14.39
CA VAL A 163 1.85 -9.00 -13.89
C VAL A 163 0.93 -10.18 -14.18
N VAL A 164 0.91 -10.63 -15.44
CA VAL A 164 0.13 -11.79 -15.88
C VAL A 164 0.57 -13.02 -15.09
N GLY A 165 1.87 -13.27 -15.00
CA GLY A 165 2.45 -14.38 -14.27
C GLY A 165 2.01 -14.45 -12.82
N GLU A 166 2.03 -13.32 -12.11
CA GLU A 166 1.60 -13.25 -10.72
C GLU A 166 0.10 -13.52 -10.57
N ILE A 167 -0.73 -12.78 -11.30
CA ILE A 167 -2.20 -12.94 -11.25
C ILE A 167 -2.60 -14.37 -11.60
N CYS A 168 -1.93 -14.99 -12.57
CA CYS A 168 -2.27 -16.34 -13.01
C CYS A 168 -1.72 -17.46 -12.11
N SER A 169 -0.57 -17.24 -11.49
CA SER A 169 0.09 -18.28 -10.68
C SER A 169 -0.46 -18.31 -9.26
N THR A 170 -0.72 -17.13 -8.70
CA THR A 170 -0.99 -16.96 -7.28
C THR A 170 -2.25 -16.15 -7.05
N GLY A 171 -2.61 -15.22 -7.93
CA GLY A 171 -3.83 -14.44 -7.82
C GLY A 171 -3.54 -12.98 -7.45
N PRO A 172 -4.51 -12.27 -6.86
CA PRO A 172 -4.37 -10.88 -6.49
C PRO A 172 -3.18 -10.63 -5.57
N PHE A 173 -2.52 -9.51 -5.77
CA PHE A 173 -1.34 -9.12 -5.00
C PHE A 173 -1.41 -7.64 -4.62
N ILE A 174 -0.55 -7.19 -3.71
CA ILE A 174 -0.60 -5.80 -3.21
C ILE A 174 0.50 -4.98 -3.88
N SER A 175 0.13 -3.85 -4.46
CA SER A 175 1.06 -2.80 -4.91
C SER A 175 1.05 -1.65 -3.91
N VAL A 176 2.20 -1.04 -3.66
CA VAL A 176 2.33 0.16 -2.85
C VAL A 176 2.64 1.34 -3.75
N ILE A 177 1.88 2.42 -3.57
CA ILE A 177 2.17 3.74 -4.09
C ILE A 177 2.96 4.50 -3.03
N ASP A 178 4.13 5.03 -3.40
CA ASP A 178 4.90 5.94 -2.55
C ASP A 178 4.88 7.36 -3.18
N TRP A 179 4.38 8.37 -2.45
CA TRP A 179 4.31 9.75 -2.96
C TRP A 179 5.63 10.51 -2.78
N ILE A 180 5.95 11.38 -3.75
CA ILE A 180 7.02 12.36 -3.60
C ILE A 180 6.63 13.34 -2.50
N GLY A 181 7.42 13.39 -1.43
CA GLY A 181 7.11 14.17 -0.22
C GLY A 181 6.71 13.32 0.98
N GLY A 182 6.53 12.01 0.78
CA GLY A 182 6.29 11.03 1.82
C GLY A 182 4.83 10.58 1.94
N GLY A 183 4.64 9.53 2.73
CA GLY A 183 3.39 8.77 2.78
C GLY A 183 3.38 7.66 1.73
N SER A 184 2.52 6.68 1.98
CA SER A 184 2.30 5.57 1.06
C SER A 184 0.84 5.15 1.06
N HIS A 185 0.37 4.59 -0.05
CA HIS A 185 -0.92 3.94 -0.19
C HIS A 185 -0.76 2.50 -0.66
N THR A 186 -1.70 1.63 -0.32
CA THR A 186 -1.70 0.26 -0.84
C THR A 186 -2.92 0.05 -1.71
N LEU A 187 -2.70 -0.54 -2.88
CA LEU A 187 -3.72 -1.00 -3.81
C LEU A 187 -3.63 -2.51 -3.95
N VAL A 188 -4.73 -3.15 -4.32
CA VAL A 188 -4.74 -4.57 -4.68
C VAL A 188 -4.80 -4.69 -6.19
N VAL A 189 -3.83 -5.35 -6.81
CA VAL A 189 -3.89 -5.72 -8.23
C VAL A 189 -4.76 -6.97 -8.34
N THR A 190 -5.86 -6.87 -9.05
CA THR A 190 -6.93 -7.89 -9.07
C THR A 190 -7.10 -8.59 -10.39
N GLY A 191 -6.48 -8.05 -11.44
CA GLY A 191 -6.62 -8.58 -12.78
C GLY A 191 -5.79 -7.85 -13.81
N TYR A 192 -5.91 -8.35 -15.03
CA TYR A 192 -5.30 -7.78 -16.21
C TYR A 192 -6.17 -8.06 -17.44
N GLY A 193 -6.01 -7.24 -18.47
CA GLY A 193 -6.64 -7.45 -19.77
C GLY A 193 -5.95 -6.66 -20.87
N GLU A 194 -6.35 -6.92 -22.11
CA GLU A 194 -5.99 -6.08 -23.24
C GLU A 194 -7.25 -5.35 -23.68
N ASP A 195 -7.18 -4.02 -23.79
CA ASP A 195 -8.28 -3.24 -24.37
C ASP A 195 -8.39 -3.64 -25.85
N GLU A 196 -9.52 -4.24 -26.20
CA GLU A 196 -9.79 -4.76 -27.55
C GLU A 196 -9.73 -3.69 -28.64
N LYS A 197 -9.87 -2.40 -28.27
CA LYS A 197 -9.89 -1.30 -29.25
C LYS A 197 -8.50 -0.87 -29.68
N ASP A 198 -7.56 -0.81 -28.73
CA ASP A 198 -6.23 -0.22 -28.94
C ASP A 198 -5.07 -1.19 -28.66
N ALA A 199 -5.37 -2.45 -28.32
CA ALA A 199 -4.40 -3.45 -27.86
C ALA A 199 -3.55 -2.98 -26.65
N THR A 200 -4.11 -2.05 -25.86
CA THR A 200 -3.48 -1.49 -24.67
C THR A 200 -3.55 -2.52 -23.55
N LYS A 201 -2.40 -2.79 -22.94
CA LYS A 201 -2.29 -3.64 -21.75
C LYS A 201 -2.83 -2.90 -20.54
N VAL A 202 -3.81 -3.48 -19.87
CA VAL A 202 -4.53 -2.91 -18.74
C VAL A 202 -4.30 -3.76 -17.50
N VAL A 203 -4.01 -3.10 -16.39
CA VAL A 203 -3.89 -3.65 -15.04
C VAL A 203 -5.07 -3.15 -14.23
N THR A 204 -5.89 -4.06 -13.72
CA THR A 204 -7.04 -3.69 -12.87
C THR A 204 -6.62 -3.68 -11.41
N THR A 205 -6.71 -2.52 -10.77
CA THR A 205 -6.46 -2.33 -9.34
C THR A 205 -7.77 -2.11 -8.58
N TYR A 206 -7.75 -2.42 -7.29
CA TYR A 206 -8.76 -2.04 -6.32
C TYR A 206 -8.13 -1.10 -5.30
N ASP A 207 -8.78 0.03 -5.08
CA ASP A 207 -8.35 1.05 -4.14
C ASP A 207 -9.25 1.02 -2.89
N PRO A 208 -8.70 0.62 -1.71
CA PRO A 208 -9.49 0.61 -0.48
C PRO A 208 -9.88 2.02 0.00
N PHE A 209 -9.23 3.09 -0.46
CA PHE A 209 -9.60 4.45 -0.08
C PHE A 209 -10.90 4.89 -0.74
N THR A 210 -11.06 4.59 -2.03
CA THR A 210 -12.26 4.95 -2.81
C THR A 210 -13.32 3.86 -2.83
N ASP A 211 -12.97 2.62 -2.44
CA ASP A 211 -13.79 1.40 -2.62
C ASP A 211 -14.18 1.18 -4.09
N ASP A 212 -13.24 1.48 -4.98
CA ASP A 212 -13.46 1.38 -6.42
C ASP A 212 -12.34 0.62 -7.11
N PHE A 213 -12.63 0.15 -8.32
CA PHE A 213 -11.65 -0.44 -9.19
C PHE A 213 -11.23 0.54 -10.26
N GLN A 214 -9.95 0.53 -10.57
CA GLN A 214 -9.38 1.36 -11.63
C GLN A 214 -8.67 0.44 -12.62
N ASP A 215 -8.92 0.71 -13.89
CA ASP A 215 -8.20 0.08 -14.98
C ASP A 215 -7.11 1.06 -15.42
N LEU A 216 -5.85 0.71 -15.14
CA LEU A 216 -4.67 1.50 -15.48
C LEU A 216 -3.99 0.85 -16.67
N SER A 217 -3.50 1.62 -17.64
CA SER A 217 -2.55 1.07 -18.60
C SER A 217 -1.30 0.55 -17.86
N LEU A 218 -0.58 -0.41 -18.45
CA LEU A 218 0.66 -0.93 -17.87
C LEU A 218 1.69 0.19 -17.63
N GLU A 219 1.71 1.19 -18.50
CA GLU A 219 2.56 2.38 -18.36
C GLU A 219 2.14 3.25 -17.17
N GLU A 220 0.84 3.52 -17.00
CA GLU A 220 0.33 4.26 -15.83
C GLU A 220 0.58 3.50 -14.52
N PHE A 221 0.39 2.18 -14.52
CA PHE A 221 0.65 1.34 -13.34
C PHE A 221 2.14 1.27 -13.00
N GLY A 222 3.01 1.17 -14.00
CA GLY A 222 4.47 1.15 -13.81
C GLY A 222 5.11 2.53 -13.64
N GLY A 223 4.37 3.60 -13.92
CA GLY A 223 4.88 4.97 -14.02
C GLY A 223 5.12 5.66 -12.67
N ASP A 224 5.85 6.77 -12.74
CA ASP A 224 6.27 7.59 -11.59
C ASP A 224 5.36 8.81 -11.32
N SER A 225 4.14 8.83 -11.90
CA SER A 225 3.17 9.91 -11.69
C SER A 225 1.78 9.56 -12.20
N ALA A 226 0.75 10.17 -11.59
CA ALA A 226 -0.51 10.44 -12.29
C ALA A 226 -0.88 11.92 -12.21
N TYR A 227 -1.84 12.29 -13.05
CA TYR A 227 -2.36 13.63 -13.18
C TYR A 227 -3.71 13.70 -12.46
N GLU A 228 -3.86 14.56 -11.45
CA GLU A 228 -5.16 14.90 -10.87
C GLU A 228 -5.57 16.34 -11.23
N SER A 229 -6.86 16.65 -11.04
CA SER A 229 -7.46 17.93 -11.44
C SER A 229 -6.87 19.18 -10.75
N ASP A 230 -6.10 18.98 -9.68
CA ASP A 230 -5.50 19.99 -8.81
C ASP A 230 -3.95 20.04 -8.91
N GLY A 231 -3.32 19.16 -9.70
CA GLY A 231 -1.88 19.23 -9.95
C GLY A 231 -1.20 17.89 -10.28
N PHE A 232 0.11 17.97 -10.51
CA PHE A 232 0.98 16.80 -10.67
C PHE A 232 1.38 16.28 -9.29
N TYR A 233 0.97 15.06 -8.94
CA TYR A 233 1.49 14.35 -7.79
C TYR A 233 2.39 13.23 -8.31
N GLY A 234 3.70 13.39 -8.12
CA GLY A 234 4.62 12.29 -8.40
C GLY A 234 4.44 11.19 -7.38
N PHE A 235 4.29 9.96 -7.85
CA PHE A 235 4.19 8.78 -7.01
C PHE A 235 4.76 7.58 -7.74
N SER A 236 5.16 6.53 -7.04
CA SER A 236 5.72 5.36 -7.71
C SER A 236 5.20 4.04 -7.16
N HIS A 237 4.95 3.08 -8.05
CA HIS A 237 4.61 1.70 -7.71
C HIS A 237 5.88 0.87 -7.50
N ASN A 238 6.69 1.25 -6.51
CA ASN A 238 8.05 0.71 -6.32
C ASN A 238 8.15 -0.44 -5.32
N ARG A 239 7.02 -0.91 -4.80
CA ARG A 239 7.00 -2.06 -3.87
C ARG A 239 5.74 -2.88 -4.06
N HIS A 240 5.95 -4.19 -4.18
CA HIS A 240 4.88 -5.17 -4.39
C HIS A 240 5.01 -6.30 -3.37
N TYR A 241 3.87 -6.79 -2.87
CA TYR A 241 3.79 -8.02 -2.08
C TYR A 241 3.09 -9.07 -2.92
N VAL A 242 3.86 -10.08 -3.31
CA VAL A 242 3.50 -11.12 -4.28
C VAL A 242 3.71 -12.49 -3.66
N GLN A 243 3.34 -13.56 -4.37
CA GLN A 243 3.51 -14.94 -3.91
C GLN A 243 2.85 -15.19 -2.55
N ILE A 244 1.70 -14.55 -2.31
CA ILE A 244 1.01 -14.58 -1.03
C ILE A 244 0.31 -15.92 -0.88
N THR A 245 0.60 -16.64 0.20
CA THR A 245 -0.02 -17.95 0.47
C THR A 245 -0.16 -18.16 1.98
N PRO A 246 -1.23 -18.83 2.46
CA PRO A 246 -1.31 -19.24 3.86
C PRO A 246 -0.18 -20.22 4.14
N LYS A 247 0.55 -20.04 5.25
CA LYS A 247 1.46 -21.09 5.72
C LYS A 247 0.61 -22.29 6.12
N PRO A 248 1.07 -23.52 5.87
CA PRO A 248 0.47 -24.67 6.50
C PRO A 248 0.48 -24.40 8.01
N GLU A 249 -0.67 -24.50 8.67
CA GLU A 249 -0.66 -24.57 10.14
C GLU A 249 0.28 -25.72 10.51
N ASP A 250 1.23 -25.45 11.41
CA ASP A 250 1.87 -26.52 12.16
C ASP A 250 0.73 -27.20 12.93
N ARG A 251 0.09 -28.17 12.28
CA ARG A 251 -0.96 -28.98 12.90
C ARG A 251 -0.27 -29.65 14.09
N PRO A 252 -0.71 -29.38 15.33
CA PRO A 252 -0.17 -30.07 16.49
C PRO A 252 -0.36 -31.59 16.38
#